data_AF-A0A8T4DHJ4-F1
#
_entry.id   AF-A0A8T4DHJ4-F1
#
_cell.length_a   1.000
_cell.length_b   1.000
_cell.length_c   1.000
_cell.angle_alpha   90.00
_cell.angle_beta   90.00
_cell.angle_gamma   90.00
#
_symmetry.space_group_name_H-M   'P 1'
#
loop_
_entity.id
_entity.type
_entity.pdbx_description
1 polymer ?
#
loop_
_entity_poly.entity_id
_entity_poly.type
_entity_poly.pdbx_seq_one_letter_code
_entity_poly.pdbx_strand_id
1 'polypeptide(L)'
;MKITLKGDIAKDRLQSMVDLDIRFDISHRPGLTVVEFEGEDEVVFSNYLKANFEICYTLDELALDLYKGKLVDVGNYGFGIFCDISSQKEVLISLNSLREVFGGKLSTREYIFKKGLIEGLCVDVRLTRIERGTGRVWGELDREWVKKHLLDGSITVSMVELDKLKRLINGTSFRNSIKIIPLCESSFLLRCKEGIDPPGIVHLIGSGIREARLGIVGEI
;
A
#
# COMPACT_ATOMS: atom_id res chain seq x y z
N MET A 1 -16.05 -13.30 17.40
CA MET A 1 -15.14 -13.02 16.26
C MET A 1 -13.66 -12.89 16.66
N LYS A 2 -12.74 -12.91 15.69
CA LYS A 2 -11.29 -12.73 15.87
C LYS A 2 -10.72 -11.79 14.79
N ILE A 3 -9.89 -10.83 15.17
CA ILE A 3 -9.15 -9.94 14.27
C ILE A 3 -7.70 -9.83 14.76
N THR A 4 -6.75 -9.91 13.85
CA THR A 4 -5.35 -9.56 14.16
C THR A 4 -5.05 -8.15 13.64
N LEU A 5 -4.34 -7.37 14.43
CA LEU A 5 -3.97 -5.98 14.17
C LEU A 5 -2.44 -5.86 14.15
N LYS A 6 -1.90 -4.96 13.34
CA LYS A 6 -0.47 -4.67 13.26
C LYS A 6 -0.04 -3.75 14.41
N GLY A 7 1.07 -4.08 15.04
CA GLY A 7 1.63 -3.37 16.18
C GLY A 7 1.09 -3.85 17.54
N ASP A 8 1.68 -3.28 18.60
CA ASP A 8 1.32 -3.56 19.99
C ASP A 8 0.25 -2.55 20.46
N ILE A 9 -1.02 -2.93 20.38
CA ILE A 9 -2.17 -2.07 20.72
C ILE A 9 -2.58 -2.37 22.16
N ALA A 10 -2.45 -1.38 23.03
CA ALA A 10 -2.79 -1.51 24.43
C ALA A 10 -4.32 -1.62 24.67
N LYS A 11 -4.70 -2.38 25.71
CA LYS A 11 -6.10 -2.72 26.02
C LYS A 11 -6.94 -1.51 26.38
N ASP A 12 -6.37 -0.54 27.07
CA ASP A 12 -6.97 0.75 27.45
C ASP A 12 -7.38 1.59 26.22
N ARG A 13 -6.61 1.51 25.13
CA ARG A 13 -6.93 2.16 23.86
C ARG A 13 -8.18 1.58 23.19
N LEU A 14 -8.48 0.30 23.44
CA LEU A 14 -9.71 -0.33 22.98
C LEU A 14 -10.87 -0.16 23.99
N GLN A 15 -10.57 -0.14 25.30
CA GLN A 15 -11.56 0.01 26.38
C GLN A 15 -12.11 1.43 26.53
N SER A 16 -11.32 2.46 26.21
CA SER A 16 -11.72 3.87 26.33
C SER A 16 -12.81 4.31 25.34
N MET A 17 -13.29 3.39 24.50
CA MET A 17 -14.16 3.70 23.36
C MET A 17 -15.45 2.86 23.34
N VAL A 18 -15.89 2.36 24.51
CA VAL A 18 -16.91 1.31 24.61
C VAL A 18 -18.20 1.83 25.26
N ASP A 19 -19.16 2.22 24.42
CA ASP A 19 -20.61 2.13 24.69
C ASP A 19 -21.21 0.89 23.96
N LEU A 20 -20.37 -0.06 23.58
CA LEU A 20 -20.74 -1.27 22.83
C LEU A 20 -20.84 -2.47 23.78
N ASP A 21 -21.85 -3.32 23.61
CA ASP A 21 -22.01 -4.53 24.43
C ASP A 21 -21.11 -5.66 23.92
N ILE A 22 -19.83 -5.58 24.27
CA ILE A 22 -18.79 -6.52 23.83
C ILE A 22 -17.84 -6.88 24.95
N ARG A 23 -17.54 -8.18 25.02
CA ARG A 23 -16.42 -8.73 25.78
C ARG A 23 -15.28 -9.02 24.82
N PHE A 24 -14.07 -8.62 25.19
CA PHE A 24 -12.90 -8.89 24.35
C PHE A 24 -11.65 -9.16 25.18
N ASP A 25 -10.81 -10.02 24.60
CA ASP A 25 -9.49 -10.37 25.07
C ASP A 25 -8.44 -10.02 24.03
N ILE A 26 -7.26 -9.67 24.54
CA ILE A 26 -6.11 -9.28 23.73
C ILE A 26 -4.97 -10.23 24.02
N SER A 27 -4.36 -10.77 22.97
CA SER A 27 -3.09 -11.47 23.04
C SER A 27 -2.06 -10.81 22.13
N HIS A 28 -0.84 -10.63 22.64
CA HIS A 28 0.26 -10.04 21.89
C HIS A 28 1.15 -11.11 21.28
N ARG A 29 1.55 -10.90 20.04
CA ARG A 29 2.64 -11.60 19.36
C ARG A 29 3.64 -10.54 18.89
N PRO A 30 4.91 -10.87 18.60
CA PRO A 30 5.89 -9.87 18.19
C PRO A 30 5.37 -8.98 17.05
N GLY A 31 5.13 -7.70 17.35
CA GLY A 31 4.63 -6.70 16.40
C GLY A 31 3.17 -6.88 15.97
N LEU A 32 2.37 -7.69 16.67
CA LEU A 32 0.97 -7.98 16.33
C LEU A 32 0.10 -8.07 17.59
N THR A 33 -1.14 -7.60 17.47
CA THR A 33 -2.15 -7.70 18.52
C THR A 33 -3.35 -8.50 18.01
N VAL A 34 -3.64 -9.64 18.62
CA VAL A 34 -4.81 -10.45 18.30
C VAL A 34 -5.93 -10.08 19.27
N VAL A 35 -7.05 -9.64 18.73
CA VAL A 35 -8.27 -9.30 19.47
C VAL A 35 -9.31 -10.36 19.21
N GLU A 36 -9.69 -11.09 20.25
CA GLU A 36 -10.81 -12.05 20.25
C GLU A 36 -11.96 -11.42 21.02
N PHE A 37 -13.15 -11.37 20.43
CA PHE A 37 -14.27 -10.63 21.00
C PHE A 37 -15.61 -11.29 20.71
N GLU A 38 -16.55 -11.15 21.63
CA GLU A 38 -17.91 -11.67 21.54
C GLU A 38 -18.93 -10.68 22.11
N GLY A 39 -20.15 -10.63 21.56
CA GLY A 39 -21.20 -9.71 22.02
C GLY A 39 -22.25 -9.36 20.96
N GLU A 40 -23.21 -8.51 21.33
CA GLU A 40 -24.29 -8.09 20.42
C GLU A 40 -23.75 -7.18 19.30
N ASP A 41 -22.71 -6.40 19.59
CA ASP A 41 -22.14 -5.41 18.67
C ASP A 41 -20.89 -5.88 17.90
N GLU A 42 -20.64 -7.21 17.81
CA GLU A 42 -19.44 -7.78 17.18
C GLU A 42 -19.12 -7.18 15.79
N VAL A 43 -20.14 -6.99 14.95
CA VAL A 43 -19.96 -6.44 13.60
C VAL A 43 -19.54 -4.97 13.64
N VAL A 44 -20.12 -4.18 14.55
CA VAL A 44 -19.82 -2.75 14.71
C VAL A 44 -18.37 -2.60 15.19
N PHE A 45 -17.97 -3.37 16.19
CA PHE A 45 -16.61 -3.34 16.72
C PHE A 45 -15.58 -3.87 15.74
N SER A 46 -15.90 -4.93 15.00
CA SER A 46 -15.11 -5.40 13.87
C SER A 46 -14.85 -4.25 12.90
N ASN A 47 -15.90 -3.62 12.37
CA ASN A 47 -15.76 -2.51 11.43
C ASN A 47 -14.99 -1.32 12.00
N TYR A 48 -15.20 -1.01 13.28
CA TYR A 48 -14.42 0.00 13.99
C TYR A 48 -12.93 -0.34 14.00
N LEU A 49 -12.56 -1.57 14.37
CA LEU A 49 -11.17 -2.02 14.37
C LEU A 49 -10.56 -1.92 12.96
N LYS A 50 -11.30 -2.34 11.93
CA LYS A 50 -10.87 -2.26 10.53
C LYS A 50 -10.68 -0.81 10.04
N ALA A 51 -11.45 0.13 10.58
CA ALA A 51 -11.39 1.54 10.18
C ALA A 51 -10.26 2.31 10.87
N ASN A 52 -9.90 1.91 12.10
CA ASN A 52 -8.97 2.66 12.94
C ASN A 52 -7.58 2.03 13.07
N PHE A 53 -7.43 0.75 12.71
CA PHE A 53 -6.18 0.02 12.83
C PHE A 53 -5.83 -0.74 11.54
N GLU A 54 -4.53 -0.95 11.31
CA GLU A 54 -4.04 -1.78 10.21
C GLU A 54 -4.26 -3.25 10.58
N ILE A 55 -5.15 -3.94 9.87
CA ILE A 55 -5.47 -5.35 10.09
C ILE A 55 -4.31 -6.20 9.59
N CYS A 56 -3.87 -7.17 10.39
CA CYS A 56 -2.99 -8.22 9.93
C CYS A 56 -3.80 -9.48 9.59
N TYR A 57 -3.56 -10.08 8.43
CA TYR A 57 -4.14 -11.37 8.06
C TYR A 57 -3.16 -12.50 8.38
N THR A 58 -3.63 -13.52 9.07
CA THR A 58 -2.95 -14.81 9.09
C THR A 58 -3.09 -15.47 7.72
N LEU A 59 -2.21 -16.41 7.40
CA LEU A 59 -2.29 -17.15 6.15
C LEU A 59 -3.67 -17.80 5.98
N ASP A 60 -4.24 -18.36 7.05
CA ASP A 60 -5.55 -19.03 7.10
C ASP A 60 -6.75 -18.12 6.85
N GLU A 61 -6.60 -16.83 7.11
CA GLU A 61 -7.62 -15.82 6.83
C GLU A 61 -7.53 -15.27 5.39
N LEU A 62 -6.44 -15.55 4.66
CA LEU A 62 -6.31 -15.12 3.28
C LEU A 62 -7.23 -15.92 2.35
N ALA A 63 -7.93 -15.19 1.48
CA ALA A 63 -8.77 -15.70 0.41
C ALA A 63 -8.27 -15.17 -0.95
N LEU A 64 -8.70 -15.78 -2.05
CA LEU A 64 -8.42 -15.29 -3.39
C LEU A 64 -9.28 -14.06 -3.70
N ASP A 65 -8.91 -12.93 -3.12
CA ASP A 65 -9.64 -11.67 -3.17
C ASP A 65 -8.70 -10.47 -3.43
N LEU A 66 -9.27 -9.27 -3.44
CA LEU A 66 -8.57 -8.00 -3.58
C LEU A 66 -8.14 -7.47 -2.21
N TYR A 67 -6.85 -7.15 -2.09
CA TYR A 67 -6.26 -6.57 -0.89
C TYR A 67 -5.51 -5.30 -1.24
N LYS A 68 -5.58 -4.29 -0.38
CA LYS A 68 -4.65 -3.16 -0.44
C LYS A 68 -3.34 -3.56 0.25
N GLY A 69 -2.22 -3.27 -0.39
CA GLY A 69 -0.89 -3.53 0.17
C GLY A 69 0.12 -2.46 -0.19
N LYS A 70 1.32 -2.60 0.36
CA LYS A 70 2.48 -1.73 0.12
C LYS A 70 3.55 -2.54 -0.59
N LEU A 71 4.06 -2.02 -1.71
CA LEU A 71 5.19 -2.65 -2.38
C LEU A 71 6.42 -2.65 -1.45
N VAL A 72 7.09 -3.79 -1.37
CA VAL A 72 8.31 -4.00 -0.57
C VAL A 72 9.37 -4.71 -1.41
N ASP A 73 10.62 -4.54 -1.02
CA ASP A 73 11.79 -5.11 -1.72
C ASP A 73 11.82 -4.80 -3.23
N VAL A 74 11.38 -3.61 -3.61
CA VAL A 74 11.24 -3.21 -5.01
C VAL A 74 12.61 -3.09 -5.67
N GLY A 75 12.85 -3.92 -6.68
CA GLY A 75 14.09 -3.93 -7.46
C GLY A 75 15.20 -4.83 -6.90
N ASN A 76 14.97 -5.46 -5.74
CA ASN A 76 15.91 -6.39 -5.12
C ASN A 76 16.00 -7.72 -5.89
N TYR A 77 14.92 -8.11 -6.58
CA TYR A 77 14.82 -9.39 -7.28
C TYR A 77 14.49 -9.21 -8.77
N GLY A 78 15.06 -10.08 -9.60
CA GLY A 78 14.85 -10.06 -11.05
C GLY A 78 13.54 -10.74 -11.50
N PHE A 79 12.92 -11.56 -10.65
CA PHE A 79 11.79 -12.43 -11.02
C PHE A 79 10.41 -11.86 -10.66
N GLY A 80 10.35 -10.69 -10.00
CA GLY A 80 9.10 -10.06 -9.58
C GLY A 80 9.32 -8.99 -8.50
N ILE A 81 8.22 -8.52 -7.93
CA ILE A 81 8.20 -7.59 -6.79
C ILE A 81 7.35 -8.18 -5.67
N PHE A 82 7.57 -7.72 -4.45
CA PHE A 82 6.80 -8.15 -3.28
C PHE A 82 5.83 -7.07 -2.82
N CYS A 83 4.74 -7.49 -2.19
CA CYS A 83 3.74 -6.60 -1.61
C CYS A 83 3.34 -7.10 -0.22
N ASP A 84 3.50 -6.24 0.79
CA ASP A 84 2.95 -6.45 2.13
C ASP A 84 1.48 -6.03 2.12
N ILE A 85 0.57 -7.01 2.17
CA ILE A 85 -0.88 -6.80 2.30
C ILE A 85 -1.33 -6.76 3.77
N SER A 86 -0.42 -6.38 4.67
CA SER A 86 -0.57 -6.56 6.11
C SER A 86 -0.87 -8.01 6.43
N SER A 87 0.00 -8.92 6.01
CA SER A 87 -0.09 -10.32 6.42
C SER A 87 1.26 -10.79 6.94
N GLN A 88 1.31 -11.95 7.58
CA GLN A 88 2.59 -12.54 7.97
C GLN A 88 3.47 -12.94 6.78
N LYS A 89 2.93 -12.89 5.55
CA LYS A 89 3.59 -13.27 4.31
C LYS A 89 3.44 -12.19 3.25
N GLU A 90 4.53 -11.90 2.58
CA GLU A 90 4.51 -11.02 1.42
C GLU A 90 3.94 -11.76 0.21
N VAL A 91 3.24 -11.00 -0.63
CA VAL A 91 2.66 -11.48 -1.87
C VAL A 91 3.69 -11.29 -2.98
N LEU A 92 4.05 -12.37 -3.67
CA LEU A 92 4.89 -12.28 -4.87
C LEU A 92 4.03 -11.88 -6.07
N ILE A 93 4.36 -10.73 -6.66
CA ILE A 93 3.89 -10.31 -7.97
C ILE A 93 4.98 -10.67 -8.99
N SER A 94 4.78 -11.80 -9.66
CA SER A 94 5.80 -12.35 -10.55
C SER A 94 6.00 -11.49 -11.80
N LEU A 95 7.14 -11.63 -12.47
CA LEU A 95 7.39 -11.02 -13.78
C LEU A 95 6.33 -11.41 -14.82
N ASN A 96 5.83 -12.65 -14.76
CA ASN A 96 4.74 -13.08 -15.65
C ASN A 96 3.46 -12.29 -15.37
N SER A 97 3.10 -12.09 -14.11
CA SER A 97 1.96 -11.27 -13.69
C SER A 97 2.14 -9.81 -14.12
N LEU A 98 3.35 -9.25 -13.99
CA LEU A 98 3.65 -7.89 -14.49
C LEU A 98 3.45 -7.78 -16.01
N ARG A 99 3.87 -8.79 -16.78
CA ARG A 99 3.65 -8.84 -18.23
C ARG A 99 2.19 -8.96 -18.60
N GLU A 100 1.41 -9.71 -17.84
CA GLU A 100 -0.03 -9.85 -18.05
C GLU A 100 -0.79 -8.55 -17.75
N VAL A 101 -0.40 -7.83 -16.69
CA VAL A 101 -1.05 -6.58 -16.29
C VAL A 101 -0.66 -5.41 -17.19
N PHE A 102 0.63 -5.22 -17.45
CA PHE A 102 1.14 -4.07 -18.18
C PHE A 102 1.35 -4.30 -19.68
N GLY A 103 1.34 -5.56 -20.12
CA GLY A 103 1.71 -5.94 -21.48
C GLY A 103 3.21 -5.86 -21.75
N GLY A 104 3.62 -6.32 -22.93
CA GLY A 104 5.01 -6.29 -23.39
C GLY A 104 5.90 -7.41 -22.83
N LYS A 105 7.16 -7.43 -23.27
CA LYS A 105 8.18 -8.39 -22.82
C LYS A 105 9.37 -7.65 -22.19
N LEU A 106 9.08 -6.87 -21.16
CA LEU A 106 10.11 -6.17 -20.39
C LEU A 106 10.65 -7.06 -19.27
N SER A 107 11.79 -6.66 -18.71
CA SER A 107 12.32 -7.16 -17.44
C SER A 107 11.62 -6.50 -16.25
N THR A 108 11.72 -7.11 -15.07
CA THR A 108 11.16 -6.55 -13.82
C THR A 108 11.67 -5.14 -13.56
N ARG A 109 12.97 -4.88 -13.78
CA ARG A 109 13.56 -3.54 -13.60
C ARG A 109 12.98 -2.50 -14.55
N GLU A 110 12.75 -2.88 -15.80
CA GLU A 110 12.11 -1.99 -16.77
C GLU A 110 10.66 -1.69 -16.41
N TYR A 111 9.90 -2.67 -15.90
CA TYR A 111 8.55 -2.40 -15.38
C TYR A 111 8.59 -1.46 -14.18
N ILE A 112 9.49 -1.72 -13.21
CA ILE A 112 9.67 -0.88 -12.03
C ILE A 112 9.92 0.56 -12.46
N PHE A 113 10.87 0.78 -13.35
CA PHE A 113 11.24 2.09 -13.84
C PHE A 113 10.10 2.76 -14.62
N LYS A 114 9.61 2.11 -15.69
CA LYS A 114 8.60 2.72 -16.60
C LYS A 114 7.23 2.89 -15.97
N LYS A 115 6.90 2.10 -14.94
CA LYS A 115 5.60 2.18 -14.26
C LYS A 115 5.68 2.92 -12.93
N GLY A 116 6.82 3.54 -12.62
CA GLY A 116 7.03 4.26 -11.37
C GLY A 116 6.78 3.41 -10.13
N LEU A 117 7.05 2.10 -10.18
CA LEU A 117 6.86 1.23 -9.02
C LEU A 117 8.00 1.51 -8.04
N ILE A 118 7.67 1.89 -6.83
CA ILE A 118 8.65 2.29 -5.81
C ILE A 118 8.34 1.60 -4.49
N GLU A 119 9.37 1.43 -3.67
CA GLU A 119 9.25 0.92 -2.31
C GLU A 119 8.21 1.74 -1.53
N GLY A 120 7.29 1.08 -0.81
CA GLY A 120 6.22 1.72 -0.05
C GLY A 120 5.05 2.28 -0.85
N LEU A 121 5.01 2.08 -2.18
CA LEU A 121 3.85 2.45 -2.99
C LEU A 121 2.64 1.59 -2.60
N CYS A 122 1.54 2.24 -2.22
CA CYS A 122 0.30 1.53 -1.92
C CYS A 122 -0.42 1.15 -3.21
N VAL A 123 -0.76 -0.13 -3.35
CA VAL A 123 -1.38 -0.72 -4.54
C VAL A 123 -2.50 -1.66 -4.13
N ASP A 124 -3.45 -1.88 -5.03
CA ASP A 124 -4.42 -2.96 -4.87
C ASP A 124 -3.85 -4.21 -5.58
N VAL A 125 -3.88 -5.34 -4.87
CA VAL A 125 -3.34 -6.63 -5.31
C VAL A 125 -4.43 -7.68 -5.23
N ARG A 126 -4.62 -8.41 -6.33
CA ARG A 126 -5.51 -9.57 -6.37
C ARG A 126 -4.70 -10.82 -6.09
N LEU A 127 -5.08 -11.58 -5.06
CA LEU A 127 -4.44 -12.86 -4.77
C LEU A 127 -4.89 -13.90 -5.79
N THR A 128 -3.91 -14.57 -6.40
CA THR A 128 -4.15 -15.58 -7.45
C THR A 128 -3.83 -16.98 -6.98
N ARG A 129 -2.96 -17.13 -5.96
CA ARG A 129 -2.61 -18.43 -5.38
C ARG A 129 -2.14 -18.29 -3.94
N ILE A 130 -2.61 -19.20 -3.09
CA ILE A 130 -2.19 -19.32 -1.70
C ILE A 130 -1.75 -20.77 -1.46
N GLU A 131 -0.48 -20.99 -1.11
CA GLU A 131 0.04 -22.30 -0.70
C GLU A 131 0.24 -22.35 0.81
N ARG A 132 -0.70 -22.98 1.51
CA ARG A 132 -0.68 -23.06 2.98
C ARG A 132 0.53 -23.80 3.53
N GLY A 133 0.93 -24.91 2.89
CA GLY A 133 2.04 -25.74 3.35
C GLY A 133 3.41 -25.05 3.28
N THR A 134 3.64 -24.19 2.28
CA THR A 134 4.90 -23.46 2.10
C THR A 134 4.84 -22.02 2.62
N GLY A 135 3.65 -21.52 2.95
CA GLY A 135 3.43 -20.13 3.33
C GLY A 135 3.58 -19.14 2.19
N ARG A 136 3.53 -19.60 0.93
CA ARG A 136 3.74 -18.76 -0.24
C ARG A 136 2.43 -18.21 -0.77
N VAL A 137 2.45 -16.92 -1.11
CA VAL A 137 1.29 -16.20 -1.65
C VAL A 137 1.71 -15.53 -2.95
N TRP A 138 0.90 -15.70 -3.99
CA TRP A 138 1.07 -15.03 -5.28
C TRP A 138 -0.12 -14.15 -5.56
N GLY A 139 0.16 -13.06 -6.26
CA GLY A 139 -0.87 -12.15 -6.72
C GLY A 139 -0.45 -11.39 -7.96
N GLU A 140 -1.36 -10.54 -8.40
CA GLU A 140 -1.15 -9.59 -9.49
C GLU A 140 -1.63 -8.21 -9.06
N LEU A 141 -1.05 -7.16 -9.66
CA LEU A 141 -1.59 -5.81 -9.49
C LEU A 141 -2.99 -5.75 -10.10
N ASP A 142 -3.93 -5.15 -9.38
CA ASP A 142 -5.28 -5.00 -9.90
C ASP A 142 -5.30 -4.06 -11.12
N ARG A 143 -5.90 -4.54 -12.20
CA ARG A 143 -5.87 -3.86 -13.50
C ARG A 143 -6.66 -2.55 -13.48
N GLU A 144 -7.75 -2.47 -12.74
CA GLU A 144 -8.55 -1.25 -12.63
C GLU A 144 -7.78 -0.21 -11.82
N TRP A 145 -7.14 -0.62 -10.73
CA TRP A 145 -6.25 0.23 -9.97
C TRP A 145 -5.13 0.79 -10.85
N VAL A 146 -4.40 -0.07 -11.57
CA VAL A 146 -3.32 0.33 -12.48
C VAL A 146 -3.82 1.34 -13.52
N LYS A 147 -4.93 1.05 -14.20
CA LYS A 147 -5.50 1.93 -15.24
C LYS A 147 -5.91 3.29 -14.69
N LYS A 148 -6.41 3.35 -13.46
CA LYS A 148 -6.87 4.59 -12.81
C LYS A 148 -5.72 5.45 -12.28
N HIS A 149 -4.65 4.80 -11.83
CA HIS A 149 -3.63 5.42 -11.00
C HIS A 149 -2.28 5.60 -11.71
N LEU A 150 -1.79 4.59 -12.43
CA LEU A 150 -0.52 4.62 -13.15
C LEU A 150 -0.69 5.16 -14.57
N LEU A 151 -1.05 6.44 -14.66
CA LEU A 151 -1.15 7.17 -15.92
C LEU A 151 0.21 7.81 -16.27
N ASP A 152 0.57 7.79 -17.55
CA ASP A 152 1.79 8.42 -18.05
C ASP A 152 1.91 9.89 -17.60
N GLY A 153 3.12 10.29 -17.21
CA GLY A 153 3.42 11.60 -16.63
C GLY A 153 3.09 11.75 -15.14
N SER A 154 2.51 10.72 -14.50
CA SER A 154 2.29 10.75 -13.04
C SER A 154 3.59 10.49 -12.27
N ILE A 155 3.73 11.10 -11.10
CA ILE A 155 4.85 10.85 -10.18
C ILE A 155 4.32 10.05 -9.01
N THR A 156 4.89 8.88 -8.75
CA THR A 156 4.65 8.11 -7.53
C THR A 156 5.52 8.64 -6.41
N VAL A 157 4.94 8.80 -5.22
CA VAL A 157 5.62 9.27 -4.02
C VAL A 157 5.26 8.37 -2.86
N SER A 158 6.24 7.90 -2.10
CA SER A 158 6.00 7.09 -0.90
C SER A 158 6.95 7.47 0.22
N MET A 159 6.67 6.97 1.43
CA MET A 159 7.46 7.18 2.64
C MET A 159 7.55 8.67 3.04
N VAL A 160 6.47 9.41 2.85
CA VAL A 160 6.36 10.82 3.23
C VAL A 160 4.99 11.09 3.86
N GLU A 161 4.90 12.05 4.76
CA GLU A 161 3.62 12.54 5.29
C GLU A 161 2.93 13.50 4.31
N LEU A 162 1.60 13.42 4.24
CA LEU A 162 0.79 14.27 3.34
C LEU A 162 1.03 15.77 3.58
N ASP A 163 1.13 16.19 4.84
CA ASP A 163 1.30 17.61 5.18
C ASP A 163 2.65 18.13 4.75
N LYS A 164 3.71 17.33 4.89
CA LYS A 164 5.04 17.67 4.39
C LYS A 164 5.03 17.80 2.86
N LEU A 165 4.41 16.84 2.17
CA LEU A 165 4.29 16.86 0.70
C LEU A 165 3.48 18.07 0.21
N LYS A 166 2.35 18.40 0.86
CA LYS A 166 1.53 19.58 0.56
C LYS A 166 2.30 20.88 0.76
N ARG A 167 3.02 21.03 1.87
CA ARG A 167 3.83 22.24 2.15
C ARG A 167 4.88 22.46 1.07
N LEU A 168 5.56 21.40 0.64
CA LEU A 168 6.55 21.47 -0.43
C LEU A 168 5.93 21.92 -1.75
N ILE A 169 4.87 21.25 -2.22
CA ILE A 169 4.20 21.62 -3.47
C ILE A 169 3.64 23.05 -3.41
N ASN A 170 3.03 23.44 -2.29
CA ASN A 170 2.49 24.79 -2.10
C ASN A 170 3.56 25.89 -2.11
N GLY A 171 4.80 25.56 -1.76
CA GLY A 171 5.95 26.44 -1.83
C GLY A 171 6.52 26.62 -3.24
N THR A 172 6.02 25.90 -4.24
CA THR A 172 6.48 25.99 -5.64
C THR A 172 5.55 26.86 -6.50
N SER A 173 6.06 27.32 -7.65
CA SER A 173 5.24 27.94 -8.70
C SER A 173 4.22 26.97 -9.31
N PHE A 174 4.36 25.65 -9.09
CA PHE A 174 3.52 24.60 -9.66
C PHE A 174 2.36 24.16 -8.76
N ARG A 175 2.11 24.83 -7.63
CA ARG A 175 1.06 24.46 -6.65
C ARG A 175 -0.33 24.23 -7.26
N ASN A 176 -0.69 25.01 -8.29
CA ASN A 176 -1.98 24.93 -8.97
C ASN A 176 -1.98 23.99 -10.18
N SER A 177 -0.82 23.40 -10.49
CA SER A 177 -0.58 22.52 -11.64
C SER A 177 -0.33 21.08 -11.23
N ILE A 178 -0.24 20.80 -9.92
CA ILE A 178 -0.01 19.47 -9.38
C ILE A 178 -1.20 19.10 -8.49
N LYS A 179 -1.87 17.98 -8.81
CA LYS A 179 -2.89 17.39 -7.94
C LYS A 179 -2.29 16.23 -7.16
N ILE A 180 -2.39 16.29 -5.83
CA ILE A 180 -2.01 15.17 -4.95
C ILE A 180 -3.21 14.22 -4.84
N ILE A 181 -2.99 12.94 -5.16
CA ILE A 181 -3.97 11.87 -5.04
C ILE A 181 -3.47 10.90 -3.98
N PRO A 182 -4.07 10.89 -2.78
CA PRO A 182 -3.73 9.92 -1.74
C PRO A 182 -4.06 8.49 -2.16
N LEU A 183 -3.13 7.58 -1.92
CA LEU A 183 -3.32 6.12 -2.08
C LEU A 183 -3.49 5.44 -0.72
N CYS A 184 -2.67 5.83 0.25
CA CYS A 184 -2.74 5.49 1.67
C CYS A 184 -1.97 6.57 2.48
N GLU A 185 -1.81 6.37 3.79
CA GLU A 185 -1.23 7.36 4.73
C GLU A 185 0.11 7.96 4.28
N SER A 186 1.00 7.13 3.72
CA SER A 186 2.35 7.51 3.32
C SER A 186 2.65 7.28 1.84
N SER A 187 1.62 7.22 0.99
CA SER A 187 1.76 6.97 -0.44
C SER A 187 0.78 7.79 -1.27
N PHE A 188 1.30 8.43 -2.31
CA PHE A 188 0.59 9.41 -3.12
C PHE A 188 0.98 9.30 -4.59
N LEU A 189 0.07 9.79 -5.44
CA LEU A 189 0.38 10.15 -6.81
C LEU A 189 0.31 11.66 -6.97
N LEU A 190 1.31 12.24 -7.63
CA LEU A 190 1.25 13.59 -8.13
C LEU A 190 0.83 13.54 -9.58
N ARG A 191 -0.29 14.18 -9.90
CA ARG A 191 -0.79 14.32 -11.26
C ARG A 191 -0.52 15.73 -11.74
N CYS A 192 0.39 15.83 -12.70
CA CYS A 192 0.76 17.09 -13.32
C CYS A 192 -0.28 17.47 -14.38
N LYS A 193 -0.57 18.77 -14.53
CA LYS A 193 -1.28 19.28 -15.71
C LYS A 193 -0.42 19.08 -16.96
N GLU A 194 -1.08 19.07 -18.11
CA GLU A 194 -0.40 18.98 -19.41
C GLU A 194 0.67 20.07 -19.57
N GLY A 195 1.80 19.71 -20.19
CA GLY A 195 2.95 20.60 -20.38
C GLY A 195 3.87 20.78 -19.16
N ILE A 196 3.55 20.17 -18.02
CA ILE A 196 4.44 20.13 -16.86
C ILE A 196 5.35 18.91 -16.93
N ASP A 197 6.66 19.14 -16.85
CA ASP A 197 7.70 18.11 -16.90
C ASP A 197 7.84 17.35 -15.55
N PRO A 198 7.47 16.07 -15.47
CA PRO A 198 7.54 15.31 -14.21
C PRO A 198 8.97 15.18 -13.63
N PRO A 199 10.02 14.90 -14.42
CA PRO A 199 11.42 14.97 -13.96
C PRO A 199 11.78 16.30 -13.28
N GLY A 200 11.40 17.44 -13.87
CA GLY A 200 11.59 18.77 -13.29
C GLY A 200 10.89 18.94 -11.93
N ILE A 201 9.67 18.41 -11.79
CA ILE A 201 8.96 18.41 -10.50
C ILE A 201 9.68 17.53 -9.47
N VAL A 202 10.13 16.32 -9.86
CA VAL A 202 10.91 15.42 -8.99
C VAL A 202 12.19 16.11 -8.50
N HIS A 203 12.92 16.78 -9.39
CA HIS A 203 14.12 17.53 -9.05
C HIS A 203 13.83 18.66 -8.05
N LEU A 204 12.73 19.38 -8.26
CA LEU A 204 12.31 20.51 -7.43
C LEU A 204 11.95 20.08 -6.00
N ILE A 205 11.14 19.02 -5.86
CA ILE A 205 10.64 18.58 -4.53
C ILE A 205 11.61 17.63 -3.82
N GLY A 206 12.42 16.86 -4.56
CA GLY A 206 13.23 15.77 -4.02
C GLY A 206 14.19 16.20 -2.91
N SER A 207 14.74 17.41 -2.99
CA SER A 207 15.63 17.97 -1.95
C SER A 207 14.95 18.12 -0.58
N GLY A 208 13.63 18.35 -0.55
CA GLY A 208 12.83 18.54 0.65
C GLY A 208 12.26 17.25 1.27
N ILE A 209 12.34 16.12 0.55
CA ILE A 209 11.83 14.80 0.95
C ILE A 209 12.86 13.71 0.68
N ARG A 210 14.01 13.80 1.36
CA ARG A 210 15.13 12.88 1.16
C ARG A 210 14.83 11.45 1.58
N GLU A 211 13.92 11.28 2.53
CA GLU A 211 13.45 9.98 3.00
C GLU A 211 12.44 9.32 2.05
N ALA A 212 11.81 10.10 1.18
CA ALA A 212 10.79 9.60 0.28
C ALA A 212 11.39 8.79 -0.87
N ARG A 213 10.57 7.93 -1.45
CA ARG A 213 10.85 7.33 -2.78
C ARG A 213 10.00 8.03 -3.82
N LEU A 214 10.60 8.20 -5.00
CA LEU A 214 10.01 8.91 -6.12
C LEU A 214 10.17 8.04 -7.36
N GLY A 215 9.09 7.89 -8.13
CA GLY A 215 9.08 7.21 -9.42
C GLY A 215 8.26 8.03 -10.41
N ILE A 216 8.52 7.83 -11.70
CA ILE A 216 7.77 8.49 -12.79
C ILE A 216 7.13 7.39 -13.62
N VAL A 217 5.84 7.55 -13.91
CA VAL A 217 5.11 6.65 -14.80
C VAL A 217 5.25 7.17 -16.22
N GLY A 218 5.70 6.33 -17.14
CA GLY A 218 5.87 6.64 -18.55
C GLY A 218 7.24 6.19 -19.08
N GLU A 219 7.44 6.38 -20.37
CA GLU A 219 8.78 6.29 -20.96
C GLU A 219 9.48 7.63 -20.71
N ILE A 220 10.59 7.59 -19.98
CA ILE A 220 11.50 8.73 -19.80
C ILE A 220 12.57 8.67 -20.88
#